data_AF-A0A1X0IY84-F1
#
_entry.id   AF-A0A1X0IY84-F1
#
_cell.length_a   1.000
_cell.length_b   1.000
_cell.length_c   1.000
_cell.angle_alpha   90.00
_cell.angle_beta   90.00
_cell.angle_gamma   90.00
#
_symmetry.space_group_name_H-M   'P 1'
#
loop_
_entity.id
_entity.type
_entity.pdbx_description
1 polymer ?
#
loop_
_entity_poly.entity_id
_entity_poly.type
_entity_poly.pdbx_seq_one_letter_code
_entity_poly.pdbx_strand_id
1 'polypeptide(L)'
;MRQAIDFIQANCVRDISMSDIASAINVTPRAVQYMFRRHLDTTPMAYLRRVRLDRAHRDLLAADPAHDTVSAIATRWGFAHTGRFSQVYRAEFGESPSVTLHG
;
A
#
# COMPACT_ATOMS: atom_id res chain seq x y z
N MET A 1 17.98 5.21 2.38
CA MET A 1 16.92 4.19 2.60
C MET A 1 15.84 4.65 3.56
N ARG A 2 16.14 4.91 4.84
CA ARG A 2 15.15 5.34 5.85
C ARG A 2 14.24 6.48 5.39
N GLN A 3 14.81 7.58 4.89
CA GLN A 3 14.05 8.72 4.38
C GLN A 3 13.04 8.38 3.27
N ALA A 4 13.36 7.42 2.39
CA ALA A 4 12.42 7.00 1.34
C ALA A 4 11.25 6.19 1.93
N ILE A 5 11.52 5.35 2.92
CA ILE A 5 10.49 4.59 3.65
C ILE A 5 9.57 5.56 4.40
N ASP A 6 10.15 6.51 5.14
CA ASP A 6 9.41 7.50 5.91
C ASP A 6 8.50 8.34 4.99
N PHE A 7 9.03 8.77 3.83
CA PHE A 7 8.25 9.49 2.83
C PHE A 7 7.08 8.66 2.31
N ILE A 8 7.29 7.39 1.95
CA ILE A 8 6.22 6.49 1.48
C ILE A 8 5.17 6.31 2.58
N GLN A 9 5.57 6.03 3.82
CA GLN A 9 4.63 5.81 4.91
C GLN A 9 3.78 7.04 5.20
N ALA A 10 4.39 8.23 5.21
CA ALA A 10 3.70 9.49 5.44
C ALA A 10 2.75 9.89 4.29
N ASN A 11 3.03 9.44 3.06
CA ASN A 11 2.27 9.85 1.87
C ASN A 11 1.50 8.71 1.21
N CYS A 12 1.37 7.54 1.85
CA CYS A 12 0.82 6.34 1.22
C CYS A 12 -0.65 6.47 0.77
N VAL A 13 -1.43 7.38 1.35
CA VAL A 13 -2.82 7.67 0.93
C VAL A 13 -2.87 8.48 -0.38
N ARG A 14 -1.83 9.27 -0.66
CA ARG A 14 -1.76 10.13 -1.84
C ARG A 14 -1.32 9.35 -3.06
N ASP A 15 -1.69 9.84 -4.25
CA ASP A 15 -1.12 9.37 -5.50
C ASP A 15 0.31 9.89 -5.66
N ILE A 16 1.28 9.13 -5.14
CA ILE A 16 2.71 9.42 -5.25
C ILE A 16 3.36 8.51 -6.29
N SER A 17 4.20 9.11 -7.12
CA SER A 17 4.98 8.44 -8.15
C SER A 17 6.38 8.08 -7.65
N MET A 18 7.09 7.26 -8.44
CA MET A 18 8.51 6.99 -8.20
C MET A 18 9.37 8.26 -8.24
N SER A 19 8.98 9.24 -9.08
CA SER A 19 9.67 10.53 -9.17
C SER A 19 9.51 11.33 -7.87
N ASP A 20 8.33 11.32 -7.25
CA ASP A 20 8.09 12.02 -5.98
C ASP A 20 8.97 11.45 -4.86
N ILE A 21 9.07 10.11 -4.79
CA ILE A 21 9.94 9.44 -3.82
C ILE A 21 11.41 9.82 -4.04
N ALA A 22 11.84 9.90 -5.30
CA ALA A 22 13.21 10.24 -5.67
C ALA A 22 13.55 11.70 -5.32
N SER A 23 12.64 12.62 -5.66
CA SER A 23 12.74 14.04 -5.32
C SER A 23 12.79 14.27 -3.80
N ALA A 24 11.99 13.53 -3.03
CA ALA A 24 11.95 13.67 -1.57
C ALA A 24 13.30 13.37 -0.87
N ILE A 25 14.19 12.63 -1.52
CA ILE A 25 15.51 12.28 -0.98
C ILE A 25 16.67 12.75 -1.86
N ASN A 26 16.41 13.64 -2.83
CA ASN A 26 17.40 14.24 -3.74
C ASN A 26 18.23 13.23 -4.54
N VAL A 27 17.58 12.20 -5.09
CA VAL A 27 18.24 11.21 -5.97
C VAL A 27 17.44 11.00 -7.26
N THR A 28 18.00 10.21 -8.18
CA THR A 28 17.29 9.84 -9.42
C THR A 28 16.32 8.67 -9.18
N PRO A 29 15.24 8.52 -9.98
CA PRO A 29 14.34 7.37 -9.87
C PRO A 29 15.05 6.02 -9.95
N ARG A 30 16.08 5.91 -10.80
CA ARG A 30 16.91 4.71 -10.92
C ARG A 30 17.69 4.40 -9.64
N ALA A 31 18.20 5.43 -8.95
CA ALA A 31 18.87 5.26 -7.66
C ALA A 31 17.90 4.77 -6.58
N VAL A 32 16.67 5.32 -6.52
CA VAL A 32 15.63 4.80 -5.60
C VAL A 32 15.32 3.34 -5.89
N GLN A 33 15.09 2.99 -7.15
CA GLN A 33 14.80 1.61 -7.54
C GLN A 33 15.94 0.66 -7.13
N TYR A 34 17.19 1.06 -7.37
CA TYR A 34 18.36 0.29 -6.94
C TYR A 34 18.42 0.12 -5.42
N MET A 35 18.16 1.18 -4.64
CA MET A 35 18.15 1.11 -3.18
C MET A 35 17.09 0.12 -2.67
N PHE A 36 15.86 0.18 -3.20
CA PHE A 36 14.81 -0.76 -2.79
C PHE A 36 15.15 -2.20 -3.17
N ARG A 37 15.70 -2.42 -4.36
CA ARG A 37 16.12 -3.77 -4.77
C ARG A 37 17.25 -4.30 -3.89
N ARG A 38 18.25 -3.48 -3.59
CA ARG A 38 19.41 -3.86 -2.78
C ARG A 38 19.06 -4.14 -1.32
N HIS A 39 18.14 -3.37 -0.74
CA HIS A 39 17.89 -3.40 0.70
C HIS A 39 16.62 -4.14 1.11
N LEU A 40 15.61 -4.26 0.23
CA LEU A 40 14.30 -4.83 0.54
C LEU A 40 13.85 -5.88 -0.50
N ASP A 41 14.71 -6.22 -1.46
CA ASP A 41 14.44 -7.12 -2.57
C ASP A 41 13.14 -6.80 -3.35
N THR A 42 12.74 -5.53 -3.39
CA THR A 42 11.48 -5.10 -4.01
C THR A 42 11.65 -3.79 -4.79
N THR A 43 10.57 -3.28 -5.38
CA THR A 43 10.54 -1.96 -6.03
C THR A 43 9.86 -0.95 -5.11
N PRO A 44 10.12 0.37 -5.28
CA PRO A 44 9.48 1.41 -4.46
C PRO A 44 7.95 1.36 -4.55
N MET A 45 7.41 1.11 -5.76
CA MET A 45 5.97 1.05 -5.99
C MET A 45 5.34 -0.24 -5.43
N ALA A 46 6.06 -1.36 -5.46
CA ALA A 46 5.61 -2.59 -4.80
C ALA A 46 5.62 -2.43 -3.27
N TYR A 47 6.62 -1.76 -2.71
CA TYR A 47 6.66 -1.44 -1.29
C TYR A 47 5.50 -0.50 -0.88
N LEU A 48 5.24 0.56 -1.64
CA LEU A 48 4.07 1.43 -1.43
C LEU A 48 2.76 0.63 -1.46
N ARG A 49 2.62 -0.29 -2.42
CA ARG A 49 1.45 -1.17 -2.51
C ARG A 49 1.28 -2.04 -1.26
N ARG A 50 2.37 -2.61 -0.73
CA ARG A 50 2.34 -3.37 0.54
C ARG A 50 1.92 -2.50 1.72
N VAL A 51 2.51 -1.31 1.86
CA VAL A 51 2.12 -0.36 2.93
C VAL A 51 0.63 -0.03 2.85
N ARG A 52 0.10 0.25 1.65
CA ARG A 52 -1.34 0.48 1.43
C ARG A 52 -2.19 -0.73 1.80
N LEU A 53 -1.73 -1.93 1.45
CA LEU A 53 -2.43 -3.18 1.73
C LEU A 53 -2.51 -3.47 3.24
N ASP A 54 -1.40 -3.29 3.96
CA ASP A 54 -1.33 -3.42 5.43
C ASP A 54 -2.25 -2.42 6.14
N ARG A 55 -2.31 -1.18 5.64
CA ARG A 55 -3.20 -0.16 6.19
C ARG A 55 -4.67 -0.47 5.92
N ALA A 56 -5.00 -0.93 4.72
CA ALA A 56 -6.34 -1.39 4.39
C ALA A 56 -6.77 -2.58 5.27
N HIS A 57 -5.87 -3.52 5.55
CA HIS A 57 -6.14 -4.63 6.46
C HIS A 57 -6.47 -4.16 7.87
N ARG A 58 -5.69 -3.22 8.42
CA ARG A 58 -5.98 -2.65 9.75
C ARG A 58 -7.31 -1.90 9.78
N ASP A 59 -7.64 -1.16 8.73
CA ASP A 59 -8.94 -0.49 8.61
C ASP A 59 -10.08 -1.51 8.52
N LEU A 60 -9.91 -2.61 7.78
CA LEU A 60 -10.92 -3.67 7.70
C LEU A 60 -11.17 -4.35 9.05
N LEU A 61 -10.11 -4.62 9.83
CA LEU A 61 -10.23 -5.19 11.18
C LEU A 61 -10.91 -4.25 12.18
N ALA A 62 -10.82 -2.94 11.98
CA ALA A 62 -11.38 -1.92 12.86
C ALA A 62 -12.73 -1.37 12.38
N ALA A 63 -13.18 -1.77 11.19
CA ALA A 63 -14.38 -1.28 10.55
C ALA A 63 -15.66 -1.90 11.13
N ASP A 64 -16.78 -1.22 10.92
CA ASP A 64 -18.11 -1.74 11.25
C ASP A 64 -18.80 -2.22 9.95
N PRO A 65 -19.07 -3.53 9.78
CA PRO A 65 -19.73 -4.06 8.58
C PRO A 65 -21.11 -3.44 8.27
N ALA A 66 -21.77 -2.84 9.25
CA ALA A 66 -23.04 -2.15 9.04
C ALA A 66 -22.89 -0.81 8.32
N HIS A 67 -21.70 -0.20 8.36
CA HIS A 67 -21.45 1.17 7.87
C HIS A 67 -20.31 1.25 6.85
N ASP A 68 -19.36 0.31 6.91
CA ASP A 68 -18.18 0.27 6.06
C ASP A 68 -18.28 -0.80 4.99
N THR A 69 -17.63 -0.55 3.86
CA THR A 69 -17.53 -1.54 2.78
C THR A 69 -16.08 -1.76 2.39
N VAL A 70 -15.79 -2.99 1.95
CA VAL A 70 -14.49 -3.36 1.38
C VAL A 70 -14.08 -2.39 0.27
N SER A 71 -15.03 -1.98 -0.59
CA SER A 71 -14.78 -1.08 -1.71
C SER A 71 -14.36 0.33 -1.25
N ALA A 72 -15.04 0.87 -0.23
CA ALA A 72 -14.72 2.18 0.33
C ALA A 72 -13.32 2.17 0.97
N ILE A 73 -13.00 1.14 1.75
CA ILE A 73 -11.68 1.01 2.41
C ILE A 73 -10.58 0.81 1.36
N ALA A 74 -10.78 -0.06 0.37
CA ALA A 74 -9.82 -0.25 -0.73
C ALA A 74 -9.53 1.08 -1.47
N THR A 75 -10.58 1.85 -1.77
CA THR A 75 -10.48 3.14 -2.46
C THR A 75 -9.70 4.15 -1.61
N ARG A 76 -9.97 4.24 -0.30
CA ARG A 76 -9.26 5.11 0.64
C ARG A 76 -7.75 4.89 0.62
N TRP A 77 -7.31 3.64 0.47
CA TRP A 77 -5.89 3.28 0.41
C TRP A 77 -5.33 3.24 -1.02
N GLY A 78 -6.04 3.80 -2.00
CA GLY A 78 -5.54 3.98 -3.36
C GLY A 78 -5.64 2.74 -4.26
N PHE A 79 -6.53 1.80 -3.95
CA PHE A 79 -6.87 0.68 -4.84
C PHE A 79 -8.12 1.01 -5.65
N ALA A 80 -7.93 1.38 -6.92
CA ALA A 80 -9.04 1.77 -7.81
C ALA A 80 -9.98 0.61 -8.21
N HIS A 81 -9.54 -0.64 -8.05
CA HIS A 81 -10.30 -1.81 -8.48
C HIS A 81 -10.43 -2.82 -7.34
N THR A 82 -11.62 -2.91 -6.76
CA THR A 82 -11.94 -3.80 -5.63
C THR A 82 -11.64 -5.26 -5.93
N GLY A 83 -11.92 -5.74 -7.14
CA GLY A 83 -11.59 -7.13 -7.52
C GLY A 83 -10.09 -7.43 -7.51
N ARG A 84 -9.26 -6.51 -8.04
CA ARG A 84 -7.78 -6.66 -7.98
C ARG A 84 -7.27 -6.54 -6.55
N PHE A 85 -7.84 -5.63 -5.75
CA PHE A 85 -7.56 -5.51 -4.33
C PHE A 85 -7.83 -6.83 -3.60
N SER A 86 -9.02 -7.42 -3.76
CA SER A 86 -9.37 -8.69 -3.10
C SER A 86 -8.42 -9.84 -3.48
N GLN A 87 -7.93 -9.88 -4.71
CA GLN A 87 -6.95 -10.89 -5.14
C GLN A 87 -5.60 -10.72 -4.45
N VAL A 88 -5.03 -9.50 -4.47
CA VAL A 88 -3.73 -9.24 -3.81
C VAL A 88 -3.83 -9.34 -2.29
N TYR A 89 -4.96 -8.93 -1.73
CA TYR A 89 -5.25 -9.05 -0.31
C TYR A 89 -5.26 -10.51 0.14
N ARG A 90 -6.00 -11.37 -0.57
CA ARG A 90 -6.06 -12.81 -0.26
C ARG A 90 -4.71 -13.49 -0.43
N ALA A 91 -3.93 -13.08 -1.42
CA ALA A 91 -2.58 -13.62 -1.61
C ALA A 91 -1.64 -13.29 -0.43
N GLU A 92 -1.83 -12.13 0.21
CA GLU A 92 -0.99 -11.68 1.33
C GLU A 92 -1.50 -12.21 2.69
N PHE A 93 -2.81 -12.16 2.95
CA PHE A 93 -3.40 -12.47 4.27
C PHE A 93 -4.09 -13.84 4.35
N GLY A 94 -4.18 -14.59 3.25
CA GLY A 94 -4.79 -15.93 3.21
C GLY A 94 -6.32 -15.95 3.10
N GLU A 95 -7.00 -14.85 3.43
CA GLU A 95 -8.45 -14.71 3.38
C GLU A 95 -8.92 -13.52 2.54
N SER A 96 -10.20 -13.48 2.18
CA SER A 96 -10.74 -12.34 1.43
C SER A 96 -10.95 -11.13 2.35
N PRO A 97 -10.86 -9.89 1.84
CA PRO A 97 -11.11 -8.70 2.67
C PRO A 97 -12.55 -8.63 3.20
N SER A 98 -13.50 -9.31 2.54
CA SER A 98 -14.86 -9.44 3.07
C SER A 98 -14.91 -10.32 4.30
N VAL A 99 -14.07 -11.36 4.39
CA VAL A 99 -13.99 -12.20 5.59
C VAL A 99 -13.41 -11.37 6.72
N THR A 100 -12.28 -10.70 6.50
CA THR A 100 -11.67 -9.82 7.52
C THR A 100 -12.62 -8.75 8.03
N LEU A 101 -13.44 -8.15 7.15
CA LEU A 101 -14.42 -7.14 7.56
C LEU A 101 -15.47 -7.71 8.53
N HIS A 102 -15.94 -8.94 8.31
CA HIS A 102 -17.07 -9.50 9.07
C HIS A 102 -16.64 -10.30 10.32
N GLY A 103 -15.35 -10.64 10.45
CA GLY A 103 -14.81 -11.42 11.57
C GLY A 103 -14.98 -12.93 11.40
#